data_AF-A0A7X3MPE4-F1
#
_entry.id   AF-A0A7X3MPE4-F1
#
_cell.length_a   1.000
_cell.length_b   1.000
_cell.length_c   1.000
_cell.angle_alpha   90.00
_cell.angle_beta   90.00
_cell.angle_gamma   90.00
#
_symmetry.space_group_name_H-M   'P 1'
#
loop_
_entity.id
_entity.type
_entity.pdbx_description
1 polymer ?
#
loop_
_entity_poly.entity_id
_entity_poly.type
_entity_poly.pdbx_seq_one_letter_code
_entity_poly.pdbx_strand_id
1 'polypeptide(L)'
;MNSDDVDTTTWLKALDEVEQLAPIMIGSGHRKATAQGAIASTRDCILFVRNAMQNATESWTDYDTAYAQTDRPGYKDLPALEEDKRGNAYRIYIDIEQSQLKAENR
;
A
#
# COMPACT_ATOMS: atom_id res chain seq x y z
N MET A 1 -6.86 -9.32 -13.54
CA MET A 1 -6.18 -9.14 -12.24
C MET A 1 -6.36 -10.43 -11.49
N ASN A 2 -5.34 -11.29 -11.45
CA ASN A 2 -5.32 -12.34 -10.44
C ASN A 2 -5.11 -11.65 -9.10
N SER A 3 -5.85 -12.07 -8.08
CA SER A 3 -5.81 -11.53 -6.72
C SER A 3 -4.45 -11.69 -6.01
N ASP A 4 -3.46 -12.28 -6.69
CA ASP A 4 -2.25 -12.83 -6.08
C ASP A 4 -1.02 -11.94 -6.28
N ASP A 5 -0.96 -11.14 -7.36
CA ASP A 5 0.16 -10.24 -7.62
C ASP A 5 -0.12 -8.83 -7.05
N VAL A 6 0.64 -8.46 -6.01
CA VAL A 6 0.64 -7.11 -5.46
C VAL A 6 1.86 -6.37 -6.00
N ASP A 7 1.61 -5.32 -6.78
CA ASP A 7 2.64 -4.38 -7.23
C ASP A 7 2.20 -2.95 -6.88
N THR A 8 2.64 -2.51 -5.69
CA THR A 8 2.30 -1.19 -5.19
C THR A 8 3.00 -0.07 -5.96
N THR A 9 4.10 -0.35 -6.67
CA THR A 9 4.76 0.67 -7.51
C THR A 9 3.93 1.01 -8.74
N THR A 10 3.37 -0.02 -9.39
CA THR A 10 2.43 0.17 -10.51
C THR A 10 1.15 0.87 -10.06
N TRP A 11 0.63 0.53 -8.87
CA TRP A 11 -0.56 1.20 -8.34
C TRP A 11 -0.34 2.68 -8.01
N LEU A 12 0.82 3.03 -7.42
CA LEU A 12 1.17 4.43 -7.16
C LEU A 12 1.27 5.23 -8.47
N LYS A 13 1.89 4.64 -9.51
CA LYS A 13 1.94 5.26 -10.83
C LYS A 13 0.54 5.44 -11.44
N ALA A 14 -0.34 4.46 -11.30
CA ALA A 14 -1.72 4.59 -11.77
C ALA A 14 -2.48 5.72 -11.05
N LEU A 15 -2.22 5.94 -9.76
CA LEU A 15 -2.78 7.09 -9.02
C LEU A 15 -2.27 8.43 -9.58
N ASP A 16 -0.99 8.52 -9.93
CA ASP A 16 -0.43 9.71 -10.61
C ASP A 16 -1.12 9.95 -11.96
N GLU A 17 -1.34 8.90 -12.76
CA GLU A 17 -2.04 8.99 -14.04
C GLU A 17 -3.49 9.46 -13.89
N VAL A 18 -4.21 8.96 -12.87
CA VAL A 18 -5.58 9.40 -12.57
C VAL A 18 -5.60 10.87 -12.11
N GLU A 19 -4.63 11.30 -11.30
CA GLU A 19 -4.53 12.68 -10.84
C GLU A 19 -4.31 13.66 -12.00
N GLN A 20 -3.55 13.27 -13.03
CA GLN A 20 -3.33 14.07 -14.24
C GLN A 20 -4.59 14.30 -15.07
N LEU A 21 -5.61 13.45 -14.94
CA LEU A 21 -6.90 13.65 -15.61
C LEU A 21 -7.73 14.77 -14.95
N ALA A 22 -7.23 15.39 -13.88
CA ALA A 22 -7.91 16.42 -13.09
C ALA A 22 -9.36 16.06 -12.71
N PRO A 23 -9.63 14.86 -12.16
CA PRO A 23 -10.96 14.49 -11.73
C PRO A 23 -11.42 15.40 -10.58
N ILE A 24 -12.70 15.73 -10.55
CA ILE A 24 -13.31 16.50 -9.47
C ILE A 24 -13.91 15.61 -8.38
N MET A 25 -14.31 14.39 -8.74
CA MET A 25 -14.98 13.46 -7.84
C MET A 25 -14.60 12.01 -8.17
N ILE A 26 -14.42 11.19 -7.14
CA ILE A 26 -14.25 9.74 -7.26
C ILE A 26 -15.31 9.09 -6.38
N GLY A 27 -15.96 8.05 -6.91
CA GLY A 27 -16.98 7.28 -6.19
C GLY A 27 -16.69 5.79 -6.28
N SER A 28 -16.81 5.10 -5.14
CA SER A 28 -16.93 3.64 -5.11
C SER A 28 -18.28 3.29 -4.48
N GLY A 29 -19.12 2.55 -5.22
CA GLY A 29 -20.47 2.19 -4.77
C GLY A 29 -21.32 3.40 -4.33
N HIS A 30 -21.76 3.42 -3.07
CA HIS A 30 -22.63 4.46 -2.47
C HIS A 30 -21.90 5.65 -1.84
N ARG A 31 -20.56 5.71 -1.89
CA ARG A 31 -19.78 6.80 -1.29
C ARG A 31 -19.16 7.69 -2.37
N LYS A 32 -19.24 9.00 -2.18
CA LYS A 32 -18.62 10.03 -3.01
C LYS A 32 -17.61 10.80 -2.17
N ALA A 33 -16.41 11.01 -2.70
CA ALA A 33 -15.39 11.86 -2.12
C ALA A 33 -14.87 12.83 -3.18
N THR A 34 -14.25 13.94 -2.75
CA THR A 34 -13.46 14.75 -3.67
C THR A 34 -12.36 13.87 -4.25
N ALA A 35 -12.10 13.98 -5.55
CA ALA A 35 -11.08 13.13 -6.16
C ALA A 35 -9.70 13.35 -5.52
N GLN A 36 -9.36 14.61 -5.25
CA GLN A 36 -8.13 14.98 -4.54
C GLN A 36 -8.01 14.26 -3.18
N GLY A 37 -9.06 14.29 -2.36
CA GLY A 37 -9.04 13.64 -1.04
C GLY A 37 -8.93 12.12 -1.16
N ALA A 38 -9.68 11.51 -2.07
CA ALA A 38 -9.63 10.07 -2.30
C ALA A 38 -8.25 9.60 -2.78
N ILE A 39 -7.69 10.27 -3.80
CA ILE A 39 -6.35 9.95 -4.34
C ILE A 39 -5.29 10.10 -3.26
N ALA A 40 -5.30 11.22 -2.53
CA ALA A 40 -4.32 11.48 -1.46
C ALA A 40 -4.41 10.41 -0.36
N SER A 41 -5.60 10.13 0.17
CA SER A 41 -5.77 9.12 1.22
C SER A 41 -5.35 7.71 0.77
N THR A 42 -5.66 7.32 -0.47
CA THR A 42 -5.22 6.02 -1.00
C THR A 42 -3.70 5.98 -1.20
N ARG A 43 -3.10 7.04 -1.75
CA ARG A 43 -1.64 7.16 -1.93
C ARG A 43 -0.92 7.06 -0.58
N ASP A 44 -1.37 7.82 0.42
CA ASP A 44 -0.76 7.86 1.76
C ASP A 44 -0.84 6.49 2.45
N CYS A 45 -1.97 5.79 2.33
CA CYS A 45 -2.13 4.43 2.83
C CYS A 45 -1.11 3.46 2.21
N ILE A 46 -0.99 3.46 0.88
CA ILE A 46 -0.06 2.58 0.17
C ILE A 46 1.39 2.90 0.56
N LEU A 47 1.77 4.17 0.58
CA LEU A 47 3.12 4.61 0.95
C LEU A 47 3.45 4.26 2.40
N PHE A 48 2.51 4.43 3.33
CA PHE A 48 2.71 4.08 4.73
C PHE A 48 3.07 2.59 4.88
N VAL A 49 2.26 1.69 4.31
CA VAL A 49 2.48 0.25 4.42
C VAL A 49 3.76 -0.15 3.69
N ARG A 50 3.98 0.37 2.48
CA ARG A 50 5.19 0.08 1.71
C ARG A 50 6.46 0.51 2.43
N ASN A 51 6.49 1.71 3.01
CA ASN A 51 7.64 2.21 3.76
C ASN A 51 7.92 1.36 5.01
N ALA A 52 6.87 0.97 5.74
CA ALA A 52 7.03 0.12 6.90
C ALA A 52 7.61 -1.26 6.55
N MET A 53 7.09 -1.89 5.49
CA MET A 53 7.58 -3.19 5.04
C MET A 53 8.99 -3.09 4.43
N GLN A 54 9.29 -2.01 3.69
CA GLN A 54 10.64 -1.74 3.18
C GLN A 54 11.64 -1.65 4.33
N ASN A 55 11.37 -0.83 5.34
CA ASN A 55 12.23 -0.71 6.51
C ASN A 55 12.44 -2.06 7.21
N ALA A 56 11.40 -2.90 7.28
CA ALA A 56 11.49 -4.24 7.86
C ALA A 56 12.42 -5.14 7.07
N THR A 57 12.27 -5.20 5.74
CA THR A 57 13.15 -6.00 4.86
C THR A 57 14.61 -5.54 4.93
N GLU A 58 14.87 -4.23 4.89
CA GLU A 58 16.22 -3.66 5.02
C GLU A 58 16.86 -3.94 6.38
N SER A 59 16.03 -4.04 7.43
CA SER A 59 16.46 -4.32 8.80
C SER A 59 16.42 -5.81 9.16
N TRP A 60 16.18 -6.71 8.20
CA TRP A 60 16.03 -8.15 8.43
C TRP A 60 15.00 -8.50 9.52
N THR A 61 13.93 -7.70 9.61
CA THR A 61 12.85 -7.90 10.58
C THR A 61 11.75 -8.73 9.93
N ASP A 62 11.33 -9.81 10.59
CA ASP A 62 10.25 -10.67 10.10
C ASP A 62 8.91 -9.93 10.01
N TYR A 63 8.03 -10.44 9.16
CA TYR A 63 6.75 -9.83 8.86
C TYR A 63 5.86 -9.63 10.10
N ASP A 64 5.75 -10.62 10.98
CA ASP A 64 4.82 -10.54 12.12
C ASP A 64 5.27 -9.45 13.10
N THR A 65 6.58 -9.36 13.34
CA THR A 65 7.19 -8.28 14.12
C THR A 65 6.97 -6.91 13.45
N ALA A 66 7.22 -6.81 12.15
CA ALA A 66 7.03 -5.58 11.39
C ALA A 66 5.56 -5.11 11.42
N TYR A 67 4.62 -6.03 11.21
CA TYR A 67 3.18 -5.75 11.20
C TYR A 67 2.71 -5.23 12.57
N ALA A 68 3.16 -5.86 13.66
CA ALA A 68 2.86 -5.41 15.02
C ALA A 68 3.38 -3.98 15.30
N GLN A 69 4.51 -3.59 14.69
CA GLN A 69 5.06 -2.24 14.84
C GLN A 69 4.29 -1.17 14.04
N THR A 70 3.60 -1.57 12.95
CA THR A 70 2.70 -0.72 12.17
C THR A 70 1.34 -0.48 12.81
N ASP A 71 0.98 -1.20 13.88
CA ASP A 71 -0.31 -1.09 14.58
C ASP A 71 -0.49 0.20 15.42
N ARG A 72 0.01 1.33 14.91
CA ARG A 72 -0.01 2.65 15.55
C ARG A 72 -1.30 3.42 15.22
N PRO A 73 -1.75 4.35 16.09
CA PRO A 73 -2.83 5.29 15.78
C PRO A 73 -2.44 6.06 14.50
N GLY A 74 -3.27 6.00 13.47
CA GLY A 74 -2.91 6.35 12.10
C GLY A 74 -3.20 5.23 11.09
N TYR A 75 -2.66 4.01 11.30
CA TYR A 75 -2.98 2.85 10.46
C TYR A 75 -4.32 2.21 10.82
N LYS A 76 -4.65 2.21 12.13
CA LYS A 76 -5.95 1.75 12.64
C LYS A 76 -7.13 2.54 12.06
N ASP A 77 -6.90 3.84 11.85
CA ASP A 77 -7.93 4.77 11.39
C ASP A 77 -8.17 4.69 9.88
N LEU A 78 -7.33 3.95 9.14
CA LEU A 78 -7.54 3.72 7.73
C LEU A 78 -8.74 2.78 7.52
N PRO A 79 -9.71 3.17 6.67
CA PRO A 79 -10.89 2.35 6.41
C PRO A 79 -10.51 1.13 5.56
N ALA A 80 -10.28 -0.02 6.22
CA ALA A 80 -10.17 -1.35 5.62
C ALA A 80 -10.54 -2.40 6.68
N LEU A 81 -10.95 -3.61 6.27
CA LEU A 81 -11.12 -4.71 7.22
C LEU A 81 -9.75 -5.12 7.77
N GLU A 82 -9.65 -5.34 9.08
CA GLU A 82 -8.36 -5.64 9.75
C GLU A 82 -7.67 -6.90 9.18
N GLU A 83 -8.43 -7.92 8.76
CA GLU A 83 -7.90 -9.11 8.09
C GLU A 83 -7.34 -8.78 6.70
N ASP A 84 -8.00 -7.88 5.96
CA ASP A 84 -7.52 -7.41 4.65
C ASP A 84 -6.25 -6.58 4.82
N LYS A 85 -6.15 -5.76 5.88
CA LYS A 85 -4.95 -4.98 6.22
C LYS A 85 -3.73 -5.87 6.41
N ARG A 86 -3.86 -6.96 7.19
CA ARG A 86 -2.76 -7.91 7.43
C ARG A 86 -2.41 -8.67 6.15
N GLY A 87 -3.40 -9.18 5.42
CA GLY A 87 -3.13 -9.89 4.17
C GLY A 87 -2.43 -9.00 3.13
N ASN A 88 -2.83 -7.74 3.00
CA ASN A 88 -2.24 -6.80 2.05
C ASN A 88 -0.82 -6.40 2.44
N ALA A 89 -0.57 -6.12 3.72
CA ALA A 89 0.77 -5.80 4.22
C ALA A 89 1.75 -6.96 3.98
N TYR A 90 1.32 -8.21 4.21
CA TYR A 90 2.16 -9.39 3.96
C TYR A 90 2.59 -9.50 2.48
N ARG A 91 1.65 -9.29 1.56
CA ARG A 91 1.93 -9.38 0.13
C ARG A 91 2.89 -8.28 -0.33
N ILE A 92 2.78 -7.08 0.25
CA ILE A 92 3.73 -5.97 0.00
C ILE A 92 5.13 -6.33 0.53
N TYR A 93 5.22 -6.93 1.72
CA TYR A 93 6.49 -7.38 2.29
C TYR A 93 7.21 -8.36 1.36
N ILE A 94 6.50 -9.39 0.87
CA ILE A 94 7.06 -10.38 -0.05
C ILE A 94 7.43 -9.76 -1.42
N ASP A 95 6.63 -8.84 -1.96
CA ASP A 95 6.95 -8.12 -3.21
C ASP A 95 8.29 -7.35 -3.10
N ILE A 96 8.52 -6.70 -1.95
CA ILE A 96 9.75 -5.96 -1.69
C ILE A 96 10.95 -6.91 -1.57
N GLU A 97 10.84 -7.99 -0.79
CA GLU A 97 11.90 -9.00 -0.67
C GLU A 97 12.29 -9.57 -2.05
N GLN A 98 11.29 -9.94 -2.85
CA GLN A 98 11.53 -10.45 -4.19
C GLN A 98 12.19 -9.41 -5.10
N SER A 99 11.81 -8.14 -4.98
CA SER A 99 12.39 -7.05 -5.76
C SER A 99 13.86 -6.79 -5.39
N GLN A 100 14.20 -6.80 -4.10
CA GLN A 100 15.57 -6.67 -3.60
C GLN A 100 16.44 -7.84 -4.09
N LEU A 101 15.97 -9.08 -3.94
CA LEU A 101 16.69 -10.27 -4.43
C LEU A 101 16.95 -10.21 -5.95
N LYS A 102 15.99 -9.72 -6.75
CA LYS A 102 16.18 -9.54 -8.19
C LYS A 102 17.16 -8.42 -8.52
N ALA A 103 17.31 -7.40 -7.67
CA ALA A 103 18.25 -6.30 -7.87
C ALA A 103 19.68 -6.70 -7.51
N GLU A 104 19.86 -7.50 -6.46
CA GLU A 104 21.18 -8.03 -6.04
C GLU A 104 21.79 -9.03 -7.04
N ASN A 105 20.95 -9.71 -7.81
CA ASN A 105 21.38 -10.70 -8.81
C ASN A 105 21.65 -10.09 -10.21
N ARG A 106 21.74 -8.76 -10.35
CA ARG A 106 22.11 -8.05 -11.60
C ARG A 106 23.50 -7.45 -11.51
#